data_AF-A0A1X3HFX6-F1
#
_entry.id   AF-A0A1X3HFX6-F1
#
_cell.length_a   1.000
_cell.length_b   1.000
_cell.length_c   1.000
_cell.angle_alpha   90.00
_cell.angle_beta   90.00
_cell.angle_gamma   90.00
#
_symmetry.space_group_name_H-M   'P 1'
#
loop_
_entity.id
_entity.type
_entity.pdbx_description
1 polymer ?
#
loop_
_entity_poly.entity_id
_entity_poly.type
_entity_poly.pdbx_seq_one_letter_code
_entity_poly.pdbx_strand_id
1 'polypeptide(L)'
;MCISDTREIGIVASEYGIDDAWPVFCEEFKQWVLEDRFPQGRPALEEVGVQFVPDVAPYEHMKIRILNGGHAAIAYPAALLDIHFVHEAMAEPLSRAFLEKLEHEEIIPVIPQVPDTDLREYYKLIETRFSNPKIGDTVARLAQD
;
A
#
# COMPACT_ATOMS: atom_id res chain seq x y z
N MET A 1 -1.49 1.25 -4.08
CA MET A 1 -0.39 1.76 -4.92
C MET A 1 -0.98 2.03 -6.28
N CYS A 2 -0.81 3.25 -6.78
CA CYS A 2 -1.25 3.60 -8.12
C CYS A 2 -0.15 4.37 -8.83
N ILE A 3 -0.02 4.15 -10.13
CA ILE A 3 0.98 4.78 -10.99
C ILE A 3 0.36 5.21 -12.31
N SER A 4 1.01 6.15 -12.98
CA SER A 4 0.66 6.63 -14.32
C SER A 4 1.91 7.19 -14.97
N ASP A 5 2.49 6.45 -15.92
CA ASP A 5 3.64 6.90 -16.70
C ASP A 5 3.49 6.43 -18.16
N THR A 6 4.49 6.75 -18.99
CA THR A 6 4.63 6.40 -20.40
C THR A 6 4.40 4.91 -20.66
N ARG A 7 4.79 4.04 -19.71
CA ARG A 7 4.56 2.60 -19.79
C ARG A 7 3.06 2.29 -19.77
N GLU A 8 2.31 2.82 -18.82
CA GLU A 8 0.88 2.60 -18.67
C GLU A 8 0.08 3.19 -19.84
N ILE A 9 0.47 4.38 -20.31
CA ILE A 9 -0.11 4.99 -21.53
C ILE A 9 0.05 4.03 -22.72
N GLY A 10 1.25 3.48 -22.92
CA GLY A 10 1.52 2.51 -23.98
C GLY A 10 0.73 1.20 -23.84
N ILE A 11 0.52 0.71 -22.61
CA ILE A 11 -0.29 -0.49 -22.35
C ILE A 11 -1.75 -0.24 -22.72
N VAL A 12 -2.33 0.88 -22.28
CA VAL A 12 -3.74 1.20 -22.55
C VAL A 12 -4.00 1.36 -24.05
N ALA A 13 -3.10 2.04 -24.75
CA ALA A 13 -3.18 2.20 -26.20
C ALA A 13 -3.05 0.86 -26.94
N SER A 14 -2.09 0.02 -26.57
CA SER A 14 -1.77 -1.20 -27.32
C SER A 14 -2.66 -2.40 -27.00
N GLU A 15 -3.06 -2.59 -25.73
CA GLU A 15 -3.86 -3.75 -25.29
C GLU A 15 -5.37 -3.48 -25.36
N TYR A 16 -5.79 -2.23 -25.11
CA TYR A 16 -7.21 -1.87 -25.03
C TYR A 16 -7.67 -0.97 -26.18
N GLY A 17 -6.76 -0.44 -26.99
CA GLY A 17 -7.09 0.46 -28.11
C GLY A 17 -7.63 1.82 -27.65
N ILE A 18 -7.32 2.23 -26.42
CA ILE A 18 -7.79 3.47 -25.83
C ILE A 18 -6.63 4.48 -25.82
N ASP A 19 -6.84 5.65 -26.43
CA ASP A 19 -5.88 6.76 -26.36
C ASP A 19 -6.16 7.59 -25.09
N ASP A 20 -5.63 7.12 -23.97
CA ASP A 20 -5.69 7.79 -22.67
C ASP A 20 -4.32 8.39 -22.34
N ALA A 21 -4.26 9.73 -22.24
CA ALA A 21 -3.03 10.44 -21.91
C ALA A 21 -2.68 10.38 -20.41
N TRP A 22 -3.58 9.91 -19.54
CA TRP A 22 -3.37 9.84 -18.11
C TRP A 22 -4.12 8.66 -17.46
N PRO A 23 -3.83 7.41 -17.85
CA PRO A 23 -4.45 6.25 -17.22
C PRO A 23 -3.87 6.04 -15.83
N VAL A 24 -4.71 5.64 -14.87
CA VAL A 24 -4.25 5.33 -13.50
C VAL A 24 -4.31 3.83 -13.28
N PHE A 25 -3.14 3.21 -13.16
CA PHE A 25 -3.02 1.79 -12.85
C PHE A 25 -2.92 1.66 -11.34
N CYS A 26 -3.77 0.83 -10.75
CA CYS A 26 -3.76 0.54 -9.33
C CYS A 26 -3.69 -0.96 -9.08
N GLU A 27 -3.16 -1.33 -7.93
CA GLU A 27 -3.32 -2.69 -7.43
C GLU A 27 -4.80 -3.06 -7.19
N GLU A 28 -5.08 -4.36 -7.18
CA GLU A 28 -6.44 -4.88 -6.97
C GLU A 28 -6.94 -4.61 -5.54
N PHE A 29 -6.05 -4.65 -4.55
CA PHE A 29 -6.43 -4.43 -3.15
C PHE A 29 -6.90 -2.98 -2.92
N LYS A 30 -8.10 -2.85 -2.36
CA LYS A 30 -8.71 -1.57 -1.97
C LYS A 30 -9.33 -1.71 -0.59
N GLN A 31 -9.14 -0.70 0.25
CA GLN A 31 -9.77 -0.62 1.56
C GLN A 31 -10.13 0.83 1.82
N TRP A 32 -11.35 1.05 2.30
CA TRP A 32 -11.80 2.36 2.72
C TRP A 32 -12.58 2.22 4.02
N VAL A 33 -12.02 2.79 5.10
CA VAL A 33 -12.63 2.83 6.42
C VAL A 33 -12.99 4.28 6.73
N LEU A 34 -14.21 4.53 7.19
CA LEU A 34 -14.73 5.87 7.41
C LEU A 34 -15.52 5.96 8.71
N GLU A 35 -15.49 7.14 9.32
CA GLU A 35 -16.50 7.51 10.32
C GLU A 35 -17.77 8.02 9.64
N ASP A 36 -18.94 7.58 10.09
CA ASP A 36 -20.22 7.99 9.51
C ASP A 36 -20.68 9.36 10.06
N ARG A 37 -19.99 10.43 9.64
CA ARG A 37 -20.21 11.80 10.10
C ARG A 37 -20.51 12.76 8.94
N PHE A 38 -21.67 12.58 8.29
CA PHE A 38 -22.06 13.34 7.11
C PHE A 38 -23.26 14.26 7.39
N PRO A 39 -23.07 15.60 7.47
CA PRO A 39 -24.14 16.52 7.86
C PRO A 39 -25.24 16.70 6.80
N GLN A 40 -24.98 16.32 5.56
CA GLN A 40 -25.92 16.45 4.43
C GLN A 40 -26.23 15.08 3.79
N GLY A 41 -26.02 13.99 4.53
CA GLY A 41 -26.10 12.64 4.01
C GLY A 41 -24.89 12.25 3.16
N ARG A 42 -24.88 10.99 2.72
CA ARG A 42 -23.82 10.38 1.91
C ARG A 42 -24.41 9.29 0.99
N PRO A 43 -23.69 8.90 -0.08
CA PRO A 43 -24.04 7.69 -0.82
C PRO A 43 -24.01 6.44 0.07
N ALA A 44 -24.69 5.38 -0.37
CA ALA A 44 -24.65 4.05 0.26
C ALA A 44 -23.33 3.32 -0.04
N LEU A 45 -22.21 3.91 0.38
CA LEU A 45 -20.86 3.43 0.11
C LEU A 45 -20.58 2.03 0.72
N GLU A 46 -21.31 1.67 1.76
CA GLU A 46 -21.31 0.34 2.38
C GLU A 46 -21.73 -0.76 1.39
N GLU A 47 -22.57 -0.44 0.40
CA GLU A 47 -23.00 -1.40 -0.63
C GLU A 47 -21.88 -1.74 -1.61
N VAL A 48 -20.81 -0.93 -1.66
CA VAL A 48 -19.64 -1.13 -2.52
C VAL A 48 -18.37 -1.42 -1.71
N GLY A 49 -18.52 -1.86 -0.45
CA GLY A 49 -17.44 -2.39 0.37
C GLY A 49 -16.72 -1.37 1.28
N VAL A 50 -17.23 -0.15 1.42
CA VAL A 50 -16.70 0.82 2.40
C VAL A 50 -17.14 0.44 3.80
N GLN A 51 -16.19 0.42 4.74
CA GLN A 51 -16.44 0.06 6.13
C GLN A 51 -16.73 1.32 6.95
N PHE A 52 -17.94 1.45 7.49
CA PHE A 52 -18.25 2.50 8.45
C PHE A 52 -18.01 2.03 9.88
N VAL A 53 -17.23 2.81 10.63
CA VAL A 53 -16.83 2.51 12.00
C VAL A 53 -17.07 3.72 12.90
N PRO A 54 -17.24 3.54 14.21
CA PRO A 54 -17.42 4.68 15.13
C PRO A 54 -16.14 5.51 15.35
N ASP A 55 -14.97 4.88 15.18
CA ASP A 55 -13.64 5.49 15.32
C ASP A 55 -12.67 4.86 14.29
N VAL A 56 -12.07 5.69 13.43
CA VAL A 56 -11.14 5.24 12.38
C VAL A 56 -9.69 5.15 12.88
N ALA A 57 -9.37 5.77 14.02
CA ALA A 57 -7.99 5.94 14.49
C ALA A 57 -7.20 4.61 14.61
N PRO A 58 -7.76 3.47 15.09
CA PRO A 58 -7.02 2.21 15.13
C PRO A 58 -6.63 1.68 13.74
N TYR A 59 -7.52 1.82 12.74
CA TYR A 59 -7.28 1.38 11.37
C TYR A 59 -6.22 2.27 10.69
N GLU A 60 -6.31 3.58 10.91
CA GLU A 60 -5.31 4.53 10.44
C GLU A 60 -3.94 4.22 11.04
N HIS A 61 -3.86 4.04 12.36
CA HIS A 61 -2.61 3.73 13.06
C HIS A 61 -1.98 2.44 12.50
N MET A 62 -2.76 1.36 12.38
CA MET A 62 -2.30 0.12 11.77
C MET A 62 -1.74 0.33 10.36
N LYS A 63 -2.49 1.00 9.48
CA LYS A 63 -2.05 1.24 8.09
C LYS A 63 -0.81 2.11 8.04
N ILE A 64 -0.75 3.20 8.79
CA ILE A 64 0.39 4.12 8.77
C ILE A 64 1.65 3.41 9.27
N ARG A 65 1.55 2.58 10.31
CA ARG A 65 2.74 1.92 10.86
C ARG A 65 3.21 0.75 10.01
N ILE A 66 2.32 -0.16 9.64
CA ILE A 66 2.69 -1.38 8.88
C ILE A 66 2.91 -1.05 7.40
N LEU A 67 1.96 -0.38 6.74
CA LEU A 67 2.08 -0.11 5.31
C LEU A 67 3.02 1.06 5.03
N ASN A 68 2.77 2.25 5.61
CA ASN A 68 3.59 3.41 5.26
C ASN A 68 4.97 3.34 5.91
N GLY A 69 5.04 2.90 7.16
CA GLY A 69 6.30 2.63 7.85
C GLY A 69 7.12 1.55 7.14
N GLY A 70 6.48 0.45 6.73
CA GLY A 70 7.13 -0.60 5.95
C GLY A 70 7.68 -0.10 4.61
N HIS A 71 6.93 0.73 3.87
CA HIS A 71 7.43 1.37 2.64
C HIS A 71 8.69 2.20 2.90
N ALA A 72 8.67 3.07 3.90
CA ALA A 72 9.83 3.89 4.25
C ALA A 72 11.03 3.03 4.67
N ALA A 73 10.77 1.97 5.45
CA ALA A 73 11.80 1.06 5.95
C ALA A 73 12.57 0.36 4.83
N ILE A 74 11.91 0.01 3.72
CA ILE A 74 12.58 -0.62 2.56
C ILE A 74 13.11 0.39 1.55
N ALA A 75 12.47 1.55 1.40
CA ALA A 75 12.82 2.51 0.35
C ALA A 75 14.21 3.13 0.53
N TYR A 76 14.55 3.58 1.73
CA TYR A 76 15.85 4.22 1.99
C TYR A 76 17.05 3.28 1.81
N PRO A 77 17.08 2.06 2.38
CA PRO A 77 18.19 1.14 2.12
C PRO A 77 18.23 0.70 0.65
N ALA A 78 17.08 0.47 0.01
CA ALA A 78 17.02 0.13 -1.42
C ALA A 78 17.62 1.25 -2.30
N ALA A 79 17.33 2.52 -1.99
CA ALA A 79 17.89 3.66 -2.71
C ALA A 79 19.43 3.72 -2.59
N LEU A 80 19.98 3.40 -1.40
CA LEU A 80 21.44 3.34 -1.19
C LEU A 80 22.11 2.15 -1.89
N LEU A 81 21.33 1.13 -2.25
CA LEU A 81 21.77 -0.05 -2.99
C LEU A 81 21.54 0.07 -4.51
N ASP A 82 21.13 1.26 -4.99
CA ASP A 82 20.76 1.52 -6.38
C ASP A 82 19.63 0.60 -6.91
N ILE A 83 18.76 0.11 -6.02
CA ILE A 83 17.58 -0.68 -6.39
C ILE A 83 16.47 0.27 -6.86
N HIS A 84 15.89 0.00 -8.04
CA HIS A 84 14.94 0.91 -8.67
C HIS A 84 13.49 0.64 -8.27
N PHE A 85 13.07 -0.63 -8.21
CA PHE A 85 11.68 -0.98 -7.92
C PHE A 85 11.47 -1.57 -6.53
N VAL A 86 10.27 -1.35 -5.97
CA VAL A 86 9.89 -1.84 -4.64
C VAL A 86 9.91 -3.38 -4.56
N HIS A 87 9.42 -4.05 -5.60
CA HIS A 87 9.41 -5.52 -5.64
C HIS A 87 10.84 -6.11 -5.73
N GLU A 88 11.81 -5.37 -6.28
CA GLU A 88 13.22 -5.76 -6.25
C GLU A 88 13.80 -5.56 -4.84
N ALA A 89 13.43 -4.49 -4.15
CA ALA A 89 13.80 -4.29 -2.74
C ALA A 89 13.24 -5.40 -1.83
N MET A 90 12.07 -5.95 -2.17
CA MET A 90 11.51 -7.13 -1.48
C MET A 90 12.19 -8.45 -1.87
N ALA A 91 12.81 -8.52 -3.06
CA ALA A 91 13.58 -9.66 -3.50
C ALA A 91 15.01 -9.69 -2.91
N GLU A 92 15.52 -8.52 -2.46
CA GLU A 92 16.79 -8.41 -1.75
C GLU A 92 16.70 -9.02 -0.34
N PRO A 93 17.42 -10.12 -0.04
CA PRO A 93 17.26 -10.86 1.21
C PRO A 93 17.46 -10.03 2.48
N LEU A 94 18.41 -9.09 2.49
CA LEU A 94 18.67 -8.28 3.68
C LEU A 94 17.57 -7.24 3.92
N SER A 95 17.03 -6.66 2.85
CA SER A 95 15.92 -5.70 2.92
C SER A 95 14.64 -6.38 3.42
N ARG A 96 14.31 -7.55 2.87
CA ARG A 96 13.15 -8.34 3.32
C ARG A 96 13.29 -8.79 4.77
N ALA A 97 14.45 -9.32 5.16
CA ALA A 97 14.70 -9.75 6.53
C ALA A 97 14.66 -8.58 7.53
N PHE A 98 15.13 -7.39 7.11
CA PHE A 98 15.03 -6.18 7.91
C PHE A 98 13.57 -5.77 8.14
N LEU A 99 12.75 -5.72 7.08
CA LEU A 99 11.33 -5.40 7.19
C LEU A 99 10.60 -6.41 8.10
N GLU A 100 10.82 -7.72 7.87
CA GLU A 100 10.20 -8.78 8.68
C GLU A 100 10.53 -8.62 10.16
N LYS A 101 11.80 -8.39 10.48
CA LYS A 101 12.23 -8.19 11.87
C LYS A 101 11.59 -6.94 12.48
N LEU A 102 11.64 -5.80 11.78
CA LEU A 102 11.07 -4.54 12.23
C LEU A 102 9.57 -4.67 12.52
N GLU A 103 8.83 -5.30 11.62
CA GLU A 103 7.38 -5.49 11.73
C GLU A 103 7.01 -6.38 12.91
N HIS A 104 7.72 -7.51 13.07
CA HIS A 104 7.44 -8.47 14.13
C HIS A 104 7.89 -8.01 15.52
N GLU A 105 9.06 -7.36 15.64
CA GLU A 105 9.65 -7.02 16.93
C GLU A 105 9.26 -5.62 17.41
N GLU A 106 9.00 -4.66 16.52
CA GLU A 106 8.83 -3.26 16.91
C GLU A 106 7.47 -2.66 16.54
N ILE A 107 6.90 -2.99 15.38
CA ILE A 107 5.68 -2.35 14.88
C ILE A 107 4.40 -3.04 15.38
N ILE A 108 4.21 -4.32 15.02
CA ILE A 108 2.98 -5.06 15.37
C ILE A 108 2.71 -5.08 16.89
N PRO A 109 3.72 -5.29 17.78
CA PRO A 109 3.47 -5.38 19.22
C PRO A 109 2.93 -4.10 19.87
N VAL A 110 3.12 -2.93 19.25
CA VAL A 110 2.72 -1.63 19.82
C VAL A 110 1.45 -1.05 19.20
N ILE A 111 0.92 -1.68 18.16
CA ILE A 111 -0.34 -1.26 17.55
C ILE A 111 -1.50 -1.73 18.45
N PRO A 112 -2.42 -0.83 18.86
CA PRO A 112 -3.61 -1.21 19.62
C PRO A 112 -4.47 -2.22 18.85
N GLN A 113 -5.35 -2.92 19.57
CA GLN A 113 -6.29 -3.84 18.91
C GLN A 113 -7.14 -3.09 17.87
N VAL A 114 -7.16 -3.62 16.65
CA VAL A 114 -8.00 -3.13 15.56
C VAL A 114 -9.19 -4.09 15.42
N PRO A 115 -10.45 -3.61 15.43
CA PRO A 115 -11.60 -4.49 15.34
C PRO A 115 -11.57 -5.35 14.07
N ASP A 116 -11.94 -6.62 14.23
CA ASP A 116 -12.04 -7.63 13.16
C ASP A 116 -10.78 -7.76 12.28
N THR A 117 -9.61 -7.45 12.83
CA THR A 117 -8.34 -7.46 12.08
C THR A 117 -7.26 -8.24 12.81
N ASP A 118 -6.65 -9.20 12.10
CA ASP A 118 -5.40 -9.84 12.53
C ASP A 118 -4.22 -9.06 11.94
N LEU A 119 -3.41 -8.46 12.80
CA LEU A 119 -2.27 -7.62 12.39
C LEU A 119 -1.17 -8.42 11.67
N ARG A 120 -1.00 -9.71 11.97
CA ARG A 120 0.00 -10.56 11.31
C ARG A 120 -0.47 -10.95 9.92
N GLU A 121 -1.75 -11.27 9.75
CA GLU A 121 -2.32 -11.52 8.43
C GLU A 121 -2.36 -10.23 7.59
N TYR A 122 -2.63 -9.08 8.22
CA TYR A 122 -2.51 -7.79 7.55
C TYR A 122 -1.07 -7.54 7.05
N TYR A 123 -0.06 -7.79 7.88
CA TYR A 123 1.34 -7.66 7.46
C TYR A 123 1.68 -8.60 6.29
N LYS A 124 1.28 -9.89 6.33
CA LYS A 124 1.49 -10.82 5.20
C LYS A 124 0.86 -10.32 3.90
N LEU A 125 -0.33 -9.72 4.00
CA LEU A 125 -0.96 -9.07 2.86
C LEU A 125 -0.12 -7.89 2.35
N ILE A 126 0.41 -7.04 3.24
CA ILE A 126 1.30 -5.93 2.85
C ILE A 126 2.58 -6.43 2.19
N GLU A 127 3.24 -7.44 2.76
CA GLU A 127 4.44 -8.06 2.18
C GLU A 127 4.17 -8.59 0.76
N THR A 128 3.03 -9.27 0.57
CA THR A 128 2.59 -9.76 -0.75
C THR A 128 2.39 -8.62 -1.74
N ARG A 129 1.82 -7.50 -1.28
CA ARG A 129 1.58 -6.31 -2.11
C ARG A 129 2.89 -5.65 -2.52
N PHE A 130 3.83 -5.45 -1.59
CA PHE A 130 5.15 -4.89 -1.91
C PHE A 130 5.92 -5.75 -2.91
N SER A 131 5.72 -7.07 -2.85
CA SER A 131 6.36 -8.04 -3.73
C SER A 131 5.73 -8.13 -5.13
N ASN A 132 4.72 -7.33 -5.46
CA ASN A 132 4.01 -7.42 -6.74
C ASN A 132 4.75 -6.68 -7.87
N PRO A 133 5.38 -7.39 -8.84
CA PRO A 133 6.13 -6.75 -9.91
C PRO A 133 5.24 -6.01 -10.93
N LYS A 134 3.95 -6.37 -11.01
CA LYS A 134 3.02 -5.80 -12.00
C LYS A 134 2.72 -4.33 -11.75
N ILE A 135 2.84 -3.88 -10.49
CA ILE A 135 2.65 -2.47 -10.16
C ILE A 135 3.83 -1.65 -10.69
N GLY A 136 5.06 -2.17 -10.63
CA GLY A 136 6.25 -1.40 -11.03
C GLY A 136 6.43 -0.12 -10.20
N ASP A 137 6.06 -0.18 -8.92
CA ASP A 137 6.23 0.94 -8.00
C ASP A 137 7.73 1.22 -7.78
N THR A 138 8.12 2.51 -7.75
CA THR A 138 9.52 2.91 -7.73
C THR A 138 9.98 3.30 -6.33
N VAL A 139 11.21 2.94 -5.99
CA VAL A 139 11.87 3.33 -4.73
C VAL A 139 11.95 4.85 -4.63
N ALA A 140 12.26 5.53 -5.73
CA ALA A 140 12.32 6.99 -5.78
C ALA A 140 11.00 7.66 -5.37
N ARG A 141 9.85 7.11 -5.79
CA ARG A 141 8.52 7.61 -5.40
C ARG A 141 8.23 7.38 -3.92
N LEU A 142 8.70 6.26 -3.35
CA LEU A 142 8.55 5.98 -1.91
C LEU A 142 9.48 6.82 -1.03
N ALA A 143 10.64 7.19 -1.55
CA ALA A 143 11.63 8.02 -0.85
C ALA A 143 11.39 9.53 -1.02
N GLN A 144 10.30 9.91 -1.69
CA GLN A 144 9.89 11.29 -1.89
C GLN A 144 8.85 11.71 -0.84
N ASP A 145 9.13 12.83 -0.16
CA ASP A 145 8.37 13.40 0.97
C ASP A 145 8.22 12.47 2.19
#